data_AF-S1RR39-F1
#
_entry.id   AF-S1RR39-F1
#
_cell.length_a   1.000
_cell.length_b   1.000
_cell.length_c   1.000
_cell.angle_alpha   90.00
_cell.angle_beta   90.00
_cell.angle_gamma   90.00
#
_symmetry.space_group_name_H-M   'P 1'
#
loop_
_entity.id
_entity.type
_entity.pdbx_description
1 polymer ?
#
loop_
_entity_poly.entity_id
_entity_poly.type
_entity_poly.pdbx_seq_one_letter_code
_entity_poly.pdbx_strand_id
1 'polypeptide(L)' 'MEKDVIKIFWENVDWHRRNKGLNWKDLSFGQRTAKYRNGTQDIKLSTVQRIAEILDIDDYTILFERVDEQ' A
#
# COMPACT_ATOMS: atom_id res chain seq x y z
N MET A 1 -10.28 17.57 -6.78
CA MET A 1 -9.26 17.61 -5.71
C MET A 1 -8.20 16.59 -6.03
N GLU A 2 -6.95 17.01 -6.09
CA GLU A 2 -5.81 16.11 -6.23
C GLU A 2 -5.76 15.19 -5.01
N LYS A 3 -5.76 13.86 -5.21
CA LYS A 3 -5.60 12.91 -4.10
C LYS A 3 -4.16 13.04 -3.59
N ASP A 4 -3.99 13.18 -2.28
CA ASP A 4 -2.68 13.13 -1.61
C ASP A 4 -1.98 11.80 -1.99
N VAL A 5 -0.69 11.86 -2.32
CA VAL A 5 0.13 10.71 -2.71
C VAL A 5 0.10 9.60 -1.64
N ILE A 6 -0.01 9.97 -0.36
CA ILE A 6 -0.15 8.99 0.74
C ILE A 6 -1.48 8.23 0.63
N LYS A 7 -2.55 8.91 0.25
CA LYS A 7 -3.86 8.29 0.07
C LYS A 7 -3.84 7.33 -1.12
N ILE A 8 -3.27 7.75 -2.25
CA ILE A 8 -3.11 6.90 -3.44
C ILE A 8 -2.31 5.64 -3.09
N PHE A 9 -1.20 5.81 -2.38
CA PHE A 9 -0.39 4.70 -1.90
C PHE A 9 -1.22 3.66 -1.12
N TRP A 10 -1.98 4.08 -0.10
CA TRP A 10 -2.75 3.14 0.71
C TRP A 10 -3.93 2.49 -0.04
N GLU A 11 -4.56 3.22 -0.97
CA GLU A 11 -5.58 2.66 -1.86
C GLU A 11 -5.01 1.55 -2.74
N ASN A 12 -3.85 1.78 -3.36
CA ASN A 12 -3.16 0.81 -4.21
C ASN A 12 -2.70 -0.41 -3.41
N VAL A 13 -2.11 -0.19 -2.23
CA VAL A 13 -1.72 -1.28 -1.32
C VAL A 13 -2.92 -2.17 -1.00
N ASP A 14 -4.06 -1.59 -0.63
CA ASP A 14 -5.23 -2.39 -0.27
C ASP A 14 -5.80 -3.14 -1.49
N TRP A 15 -5.82 -2.53 -2.67
CA TRP A 15 -6.27 -3.17 -3.91
C TRP A 15 -5.40 -4.39 -4.27
N HIS A 16 -4.09 -4.21 -4.37
CA HIS A 16 -3.14 -5.28 -4.70
C HIS A 16 -3.16 -6.39 -3.64
N ARG A 17 -3.19 -6.01 -2.37
CA ARG A 17 -3.30 -6.96 -1.25
C ARG A 17 -4.53 -7.84 -1.38
N ARG A 18 -5.71 -7.26 -1.67
CA ARG A 18 -6.96 -8.01 -1.84
C ARG A 18 -6.89 -8.96 -3.03
N ASN A 19 -6.38 -8.49 -4.17
CA ASN A 19 -6.27 -9.31 -5.38
C ASN A 19 -5.30 -10.47 -5.23
N LYS A 20 -4.25 -10.31 -4.41
CA LYS A 20 -3.29 -11.38 -4.09
C LYS A 20 -3.69 -12.23 -2.87
N GLY A 21 -4.86 -11.99 -2.27
CA GLY A 21 -5.35 -12.75 -1.11
C GLY A 21 -4.52 -12.58 0.17
N LEU A 22 -3.74 -11.50 0.26
CA LEU A 22 -2.86 -11.22 1.40
C LEU A 22 -3.64 -10.57 2.56
N ASN A 23 -3.16 -10.75 3.78
CA ASN A 23 -3.66 -10.07 4.97
C ASN A 23 -2.77 -8.88 5.32
N TRP A 24 -3.34 -7.90 6.03
CA TRP A 24 -2.56 -6.77 6.54
C TRP A 24 -1.41 -7.18 7.47
N LYS A 25 -1.48 -8.35 8.09
CA LYS A 25 -0.38 -8.92 8.90
C LYS A 25 0.85 -9.27 8.07
N ASP A 26 0.65 -9.64 6.81
CA ASP A 26 1.72 -9.99 5.88
C ASP A 26 2.51 -8.74 5.47
N LEU A 27 1.83 -7.59 5.46
CA LEU A 27 2.41 -6.29 5.13
C LEU A 27 2.89 -5.49 6.34
N SER A 28 2.47 -5.81 7.56
CA SER A 28 2.75 -4.98 8.72
C SER A 28 4.11 -5.24 9.36
N PHE A 29 4.93 -6.18 8.87
CA PHE A 29 6.30 -6.43 9.35
C PHE A 29 6.41 -6.61 10.87
N GLY A 30 5.42 -7.25 11.51
CA GLY A 30 5.35 -7.37 12.98
C GLY A 30 4.99 -6.08 13.74
N GLN A 31 4.74 -4.98 13.02
CA GLN A 31 4.22 -3.72 13.56
C GLN A 31 2.71 -3.78 13.76
N ARG A 32 2.15 -2.72 14.37
CA ARG A 32 0.71 -2.56 14.60
C ARG A 32 -0.07 -2.54 13.29
N THR A 33 -0.64 -3.69 12.93
CA THR A 33 -1.46 -3.92 11.72
C THR A 33 -2.58 -2.88 11.55
N ALA A 34 -3.16 -2.39 12.65
CA ALA A 34 -4.21 -1.37 12.61
C ALA A 34 -3.76 -0.06 11.93
N LYS A 35 -2.50 0.36 12.10
CA LYS A 35 -2.00 1.59 11.47
C LYS A 35 -1.85 1.46 9.96
N TYR A 36 -1.40 0.28 9.49
CA TYR A 36 -1.28 -0.03 8.06
C TYR A 36 -2.67 -0.10 7.42
N ARG A 37 -3.60 -0.83 8.03
CA ARG A 37 -4.99 -0.93 7.56
C ARG A 37 -5.68 0.43 7.48
N ASN A 38 -5.44 1.32 8.44
CA ASN A 38 -6.09 2.62 8.49
C ASN A 38 -5.37 3.68 7.66
N GLY A 39 -4.23 3.36 7.04
CA GLY A 39 -3.42 4.32 6.28
C GLY A 39 -2.79 5.44 7.12
N THR A 40 -2.63 5.23 8.43
CA THR A 40 -2.11 6.25 9.38
C THR A 40 -0.71 5.94 9.87
N GLN A 41 -0.08 4.89 9.33
CA GLN A 41 1.32 4.61 9.59
C GLN A 41 2.17 5.61 8.81
N ASP A 42 3.09 6.32 9.46
CA ASP A 42 4.11 7.11 8.76
C ASP A 42 4.98 6.17 7.93
N ILE A 43 5.08 6.45 6.63
CA ILE A 43 5.70 5.59 5.63
C ILE A 43 6.99 6.23 5.13
N LYS A 44 8.10 5.50 5.25
CA LYS A 44 9.38 5.85 4.62
C LYS A 44 9.44 5.20 3.23
N LEU A 45 10.28 5.73 2.33
CA LEU A 45 10.51 5.12 1.01
C LEU A 45 10.92 3.64 1.10
N SER A 46 11.72 3.26 2.10
CA SER A 46 12.08 1.86 2.31
C SER A 46 10.88 0.96 2.66
N THR A 47 9.85 1.51 3.30
CA THR A 47 8.60 0.79 3.57
C THR A 47 7.78 0.62 2.28
N VAL A 48 7.76 1.64 1.41
CA VAL A 48 7.11 1.57 0.10
C VAL A 48 7.72 0.44 -0.73
N GLN A 49 9.04 0.42 -0.87
CA GLN A 49 9.77 -0.62 -1.62
C GLN A 49 9.48 -2.02 -1.08
N ARG A 50 9.58 -2.19 0.24
CA ARG A 50 9.35 -3.51 0.86
C ARG A 50 7.90 -4.00 0.69
N ILE A 51 6.93 -3.10 0.73
CA ILE A 51 5.53 -3.46 0.46
C ILE A 51 5.35 -3.81 -1.02
N ALA A 52 5.95 -3.06 -1.94
CA ALA A 52 5.93 -3.36 -3.37
C ALA A 52 6.56 -4.73 -3.68
N GLU A 53 7.67 -5.09 -3.03
CA GLU A 53 8.29 -6.42 -3.12
C GLU A 53 7.35 -7.55 -2.67
N ILE A 54 6.66 -7.40 -1.52
CA ILE A 54 5.70 -8.41 -1.05
C ILE A 54 4.48 -8.49 -1.96
N LEU A 55 4.02 -7.34 -2.43
CA LEU A 55 2.94 -7.25 -3.40
C LEU A 55 3.39 -7.69 -4.79
N ASP A 56 4.67 -7.99 -5.02
CA ASP A 56 5.24 -8.39 -6.31
C ASP A 56 4.74 -7.46 -7.44
N ILE A 57 5.00 -6.16 -7.24
CA ILE A 57 4.73 -5.05 -8.16
C ILE A 57 5.88 -4.06 -8.15
N ASP A 58 5.96 -3.22 -9.18
CA ASP A 58 6.90 -2.12 -9.25
C ASP A 58 6.58 -1.02 -8.21
N ASP A 59 7.61 -0.42 -7.60
CA ASP A 59 7.46 0.59 -6.57
C ASP A 59 6.96 1.95 -7.10
N TYR A 60 7.06 2.20 -8.41
CA TYR A 60 6.35 3.32 -9.04
C TYR A 60 4.85 3.03 -9.19
N THR A 61 4.47 1.79 -9.48
CA THR A 61 3.06 1.39 -9.60
C THR A 61 2.30 1.67 -8.30
N ILE A 62 2.88 1.33 -7.15
CA ILE A 62 2.20 1.53 -5.86
C ILE A 62 1.93 3.00 -5.52
N LEU A 63 2.75 3.93 -6.03
CA LEU A 63 2.64 5.37 -5.73
C LEU A 63 1.77 6.14 -6.74
N PHE A 64 1.70 5.69 -7.99
CA PHE A 64 1.15 6.49 -9.09
C PHE A 64 0.08 5.78 -9.92
N GLU A 65 -0.13 4.48 -9.74
CA GLU A 65 -1.25 3.80 -10.36
C GLU A 65 -2.55 4.45 -9.86
N ARG A 66 -3.31 5.04 -10.76
CA ARG A 66 -4.68 5.43 -10.48
C ARG A 66 -5.53 4.26 -10.92
N VAL A 67 -6.04 3.52 -9.95
CA VAL A 67 -7.14 2.59 -10.22
C VAL A 67 -8.34 3.47 -10.54
N ASP A 68 -8.51 3.82 -11.81
CA ASP A 68 -9.71 4.49 -12.28
C ASP A 68 -10.86 3.50 -12.08
N GLU A 69 -11.67 3.73 -11.03
CA GLU A 69 -12.94 3.04 -10.86
C GLU A 69 -13.80 3.37 -12.08
N GLN A 70 -14.00 2.38 -12.97
CA GLN A 70 -14.99 2.45 -14.05
C GLN A 70 -16.41 2.47 -13.50
#